data_AF-V9LGG4-F1
#
_entry.id   AF-V9LGG4-F1
#
_cell.length_a   1.000
_cell.length_b   1.000
_cell.length_c   1.000
_cell.angle_alpha   90.00
_cell.angle_beta   90.00
_cell.angle_gamma   90.00
#
_symmetry.space_group_name_H-M   'P 1'
#
loop_
_entity.id
_entity.type
_entity.pdbx_description
1 polymer ?
#
loop_
_entity_poly.entity_id
_entity_poly.type
_entity_poly.pdbx_seq_one_letter_code
_entity_poly.pdbx_strand_id
1 'polypeptide(L)'
;MEGHGSVFLFVPNLIGYVRIILAFISFYFMPSNPVIASSFYLLSGFLDSFDGYAARLLNQGTRFGAMLDMLTDRCATMCLLVNLSLLYPTYTLPLQLSMCLDISSHWLHLHSSMMTGNTSHKSIDLSGNPILRLYYTSRKVLFVMCSGNELFYASLYLLHFTERQPVLGVGV
;
A
#
# COMPACT_ATOMS: atom_id res chain seq x y z
N MET A 1 0.31 -35.66 16.34
CA MET A 1 -0.94 -35.20 15.71
C MET A 1 -1.62 -34.35 16.78
N GLU A 2 -1.84 -33.04 16.70
CA GLU A 2 -1.83 -31.99 15.68
C GLU A 2 -1.72 -30.65 16.44
N GLY A 3 -1.27 -29.59 15.76
CA GLY A 3 -1.19 -28.26 16.36
C GLY A 3 -0.15 -27.32 15.76
N HIS A 4 0.44 -27.66 14.60
CA HIS A 4 1.02 -26.62 13.74
C HIS A 4 -0.14 -25.78 13.21
N GLY A 5 -0.55 -24.76 13.97
CA GLY A 5 -1.40 -23.71 13.44
C GLY A 5 -0.76 -23.26 12.13
N SER A 6 -1.43 -23.55 11.01
CA SER A 6 -0.83 -23.31 9.69
C SER A 6 -0.44 -21.84 9.63
N VAL A 7 0.72 -21.53 9.07
CA VAL A 7 1.24 -20.15 8.99
C VAL A 7 0.17 -19.16 8.52
N PHE A 8 -0.78 -19.61 7.69
CA PHE A 8 -1.98 -18.89 7.25
C PHE A 8 -2.89 -18.34 8.36
N LEU A 9 -2.97 -18.99 9.52
CA LEU A 9 -3.86 -18.63 10.64
C LEU A 9 -3.17 -17.78 11.72
N PHE A 10 -1.96 -17.31 11.46
CA PHE A 10 -1.29 -16.38 12.38
C PHE A 10 -2.06 -15.07 12.48
N VAL A 11 -2.10 -14.49 13.68
CA VAL A 11 -2.81 -13.23 13.97
C VAL A 11 -2.45 -12.12 12.97
N PRO A 12 -1.17 -11.84 12.64
CA PRO A 12 -0.84 -10.84 11.63
C PRO A 12 -1.41 -11.16 10.24
N ASN A 13 -1.45 -12.44 9.85
CA ASN A 13 -2.00 -12.84 8.54
C ASN A 13 -3.52 -12.71 8.50
N LEU A 14 -4.20 -12.97 9.62
CA LEU A 14 -5.64 -12.74 9.74
C LEU A 14 -5.97 -11.25 9.63
N ILE A 15 -5.18 -10.37 10.25
CA ILE A 15 -5.30 -8.92 10.07
C ILE A 15 -5.06 -8.56 8.59
N GLY A 16 -4.07 -9.16 7.94
CA GLY A 16 -3.83 -9.03 6.50
C GLY A 16 -5.05 -9.40 5.65
N TYR A 17 -5.74 -10.50 5.97
CA TYR A 17 -6.98 -10.87 5.26
C TYR A 17 -8.11 -9.87 5.49
N VAL A 18 -8.24 -9.32 6.70
CA VAL A 18 -9.19 -8.25 6.98
C VAL A 18 -8.87 -7.01 6.16
N ARG A 19 -7.60 -6.63 6.02
CA ARG A 19 -7.16 -5.51 5.15
C ARG A 19 -7.61 -5.72 3.71
N ILE A 20 -7.39 -6.91 3.16
CA ILE A 20 -7.83 -7.25 1.80
C ILE A 20 -9.34 -7.02 1.65
N ILE A 21 -10.15 -7.49 2.60
CA ILE A 21 -11.60 -7.30 2.58
C ILE A 21 -11.97 -5.81 2.63
N LEU A 22 -11.34 -5.03 3.53
CA LEU A 22 -11.59 -3.59 3.64
C LEU A 22 -11.21 -2.84 2.36
N ALA A 23 -10.09 -3.21 1.74
CA ALA A 23 -9.67 -2.68 0.44
C ALA A 23 -10.70 -3.00 -0.65
N PHE A 24 -11.20 -4.24 -0.72
CA PHE A 24 -12.28 -4.60 -1.65
C PHE A 24 -13.56 -3.78 -1.44
N ILE A 25 -13.97 -3.59 -0.19
CA ILE A 25 -15.13 -2.74 0.13
C ILE A 25 -14.85 -1.31 -0.35
N SER A 26 -13.65 -0.78 -0.11
CA SER A 26 -13.26 0.54 -0.61
C SER A 26 -13.42 0.64 -2.12
N PHE A 27 -12.85 -0.29 -2.89
CA PHE A 27 -12.91 -0.26 -4.36
C PHE A 27 -14.32 -0.40 -4.91
N TYR A 28 -15.16 -1.21 -4.26
CA TYR A 28 -16.56 -1.35 -4.64
C TYR A 28 -17.32 -0.02 -4.49
N PHE A 29 -17.05 0.74 -3.44
CA PHE A 29 -17.70 2.02 -3.19
C PHE A 29 -17.03 3.22 -3.88
N MET A 30 -15.83 3.07 -4.44
CA MET A 30 -15.10 4.18 -5.09
C MET A 30 -15.92 4.95 -6.14
N PRO A 31 -16.76 4.32 -6.97
CA PRO A 31 -17.58 5.03 -7.95
C PRO A 31 -18.85 5.67 -7.36
N SER A 32 -19.34 5.20 -6.22
CA SER A 32 -20.70 5.50 -5.73
C SER A 32 -20.73 6.32 -4.44
N ASN A 33 -19.82 6.07 -3.51
CA ASN A 33 -19.76 6.75 -2.23
C ASN A 33 -18.30 7.02 -1.82
N PRO A 34 -17.77 8.23 -2.10
CA PRO A 34 -16.38 8.55 -1.82
C PRO A 34 -16.04 8.57 -0.33
N VAL A 35 -17.01 8.91 0.54
CA VAL A 35 -16.80 8.92 1.99
C VAL A 35 -16.59 7.49 2.51
N ILE A 36 -17.44 6.55 2.11
CA ILE A 36 -17.27 5.13 2.46
C ILE A 36 -15.98 4.59 1.85
N ALA A 37 -15.74 4.84 0.56
CA ALA A 37 -14.55 4.37 -0.13
C ALA A 37 -13.26 4.80 0.58
N SER A 38 -13.10 6.10 0.86
CA SER A 38 -11.91 6.62 1.52
C SER A 38 -11.80 6.17 2.99
N SER A 39 -12.91 6.04 3.71
CA SER A 39 -12.88 5.56 5.10
C SER A 39 -12.35 4.13 5.19
N PHE A 40 -12.85 3.23 4.34
CA PHE A 40 -12.40 1.85 4.29
C PHE A 40 -10.96 1.72 3.74
N TYR A 41 -10.58 2.58 2.79
CA TYR A 41 -9.21 2.64 2.26
C TYR A 41 -8.20 3.00 3.36
N LEU A 42 -8.47 4.10 4.08
CA LEU A 42 -7.61 4.59 5.16
C LEU A 42 -7.58 3.61 6.33
N LEU A 43 -8.71 2.97 6.65
CA LEU A 43 -8.75 1.94 7.68
C LEU A 43 -7.90 0.72 7.29
N SER A 44 -7.96 0.28 6.04
CA SER A 44 -7.11 -0.80 5.52
C SER A 44 -5.62 -0.45 5.64
N GLY A 45 -5.23 0.76 5.21
CA GLY A 45 -3.85 1.23 5.34
C GLY A 45 -3.39 1.45 6.78
N PHE A 46 -4.30 1.81 7.70
CA PHE A 46 -3.98 1.93 9.11
C PHE A 46 -3.70 0.58 9.77
N LEU A 47 -4.45 -0.46 9.40
CA LEU A 47 -4.28 -1.82 9.94
C LEU A 47 -2.97 -2.49 9.51
N ASP A 48 -2.31 -2.01 8.46
CA ASP A 48 -0.96 -2.42 8.05
C ASP A 48 0.04 -2.31 9.21
N SER A 49 0.06 -1.16 9.86
CA SER A 49 0.94 -0.95 11.01
C SER A 49 0.61 -1.87 12.19
N PHE A 50 -0.64 -2.33 12.30
CA PHE A 50 -1.08 -3.24 13.36
C PHE A 50 -0.66 -4.68 13.11
N ASP A 51 -0.71 -5.20 11.88
CA ASP A 51 -0.20 -6.55 11.61
C ASP A 51 1.32 -6.63 11.80
N GLY A 52 2.07 -5.61 11.39
CA GLY A 52 3.51 -5.53 11.62
C GLY A 52 3.86 -5.42 13.10
N TYR A 53 3.04 -4.72 13.89
CA TYR A 53 3.16 -4.68 15.34
C TYR A 53 2.85 -6.04 15.98
N ALA A 54 1.72 -6.68 15.60
CA ALA A 54 1.30 -7.98 16.09
C ALA A 54 2.32 -9.08 15.75
N ALA A 55 2.89 -9.06 14.54
CA ALA A 55 3.92 -10.00 14.12
C ALA A 55 5.16 -9.95 15.01
N ARG A 56 5.57 -8.75 15.45
CA ARG A 56 6.71 -8.55 16.35
C ARG A 56 6.38 -8.94 17.78
N LEU A 57 5.19 -8.56 18.27
CA LEU A 57 4.76 -8.83 19.64
C LEU A 57 4.53 -10.32 19.89
N LEU A 58 3.93 -11.03 18.94
CA LEU A 58 3.60 -12.45 19.04
C LEU A 58 4.70 -13.36 18.49
N ASN A 59 5.81 -12.79 18.00
CA ASN A 59 6.90 -13.51 17.32
C ASN A 59 6.39 -14.41 16.17
N GLN A 60 5.38 -13.94 15.44
CA GLN A 60 4.71 -14.63 14.32
C GLN A 60 5.10 -14.06 12.94
N GLY A 61 6.24 -13.37 12.87
CA GLY A 61 6.77 -12.84 11.60
C GLY A 61 7.20 -13.96 10.66
N THR A 62 6.61 -14.03 9.46
CA THR A 62 6.93 -15.04 8.44
C THR A 62 7.21 -14.40 7.09
N ARG A 63 7.98 -15.10 6.22
CA ARG A 63 8.21 -14.67 4.84
C ARG A 63 6.90 -14.55 4.05
N PHE A 64 5.99 -15.49 4.27
CA PHE A 64 4.66 -15.46 3.67
C PHE A 64 3.88 -14.21 4.08
N GLY A 65 3.80 -13.91 5.38
CA GLY A 65 3.11 -12.72 5.87
C GLY A 65 3.69 -11.43 5.31
N ALA A 66 5.03 -11.30 5.28
CA ALA A 66 5.69 -10.13 4.68
C ALA A 66 5.44 -9.99 3.17
N MET A 67 5.34 -11.10 2.42
CA MET A 67 4.99 -11.07 1.00
C MET A 67 3.52 -10.73 0.77
N LEU A 68 2.63 -11.29 1.59
CA LEU A 68 1.18 -11.02 1.54
C LEU A 68 0.89 -9.55 1.80
N ASP A 69 1.54 -8.99 2.82
CA ASP A 69 1.47 -7.58 3.19
C ASP A 69 1.88 -6.67 2.01
N MET A 70 3.10 -6.85 1.50
CA MET A 70 3.62 -6.08 0.37
C MET A 70 2.70 -6.19 -0.87
N LEU A 71 2.19 -7.39 -1.18
CA LEU A 71 1.28 -7.58 -2.30
C LEU A 71 -0.05 -6.85 -2.11
N THR A 72 -0.61 -6.89 -0.89
CA THR A 72 -1.87 -6.24 -0.55
C THR A 72 -1.77 -4.72 -0.73
N ASP A 73 -0.68 -4.11 -0.28
CA ASP A 73 -0.42 -2.68 -0.49
C ASP A 73 -0.32 -2.33 -1.96
N ARG A 74 0.44 -3.10 -2.74
CA ARG A 74 0.59 -2.84 -4.18
C ARG A 74 -0.73 -2.96 -4.93
N CYS A 75 -1.53 -3.98 -4.62
CA CYS A 75 -2.87 -4.13 -5.17
C CYS A 75 -3.77 -2.94 -4.80
N ALA A 76 -3.67 -2.44 -3.56
CA ALA A 76 -4.50 -1.33 -3.12
C ALA A 76 -4.17 -0.03 -3.84
N THR A 77 -2.89 0.36 -3.88
CA THR A 77 -2.44 1.56 -4.61
C THR A 77 -2.77 1.44 -6.11
N MET A 78 -2.60 0.25 -6.72
CA MET A 78 -2.97 0.01 -8.11
C MET A 78 -4.46 0.26 -8.37
N CYS A 79 -5.35 -0.27 -7.55
CA CYS A 79 -6.80 -0.08 -7.68
C CYS A 79 -7.20 1.39 -7.51
N LEU A 80 -6.54 2.13 -6.60
CA LEU A 80 -6.73 3.56 -6.45
C LEU A 80 -6.28 4.34 -7.71
N LEU A 81 -5.11 4.00 -8.26
CA LEU A 81 -4.58 4.61 -9.49
C LEU A 81 -5.45 4.33 -10.73
N VAL A 82 -6.02 3.12 -10.83
CA VAL A 82 -7.01 2.80 -11.88
C VAL A 82 -8.22 3.73 -11.76
N ASN A 83 -8.78 3.88 -10.55
CA ASN A 83 -9.90 4.79 -10.32
C ASN A 83 -9.53 6.24 -10.65
N LEU A 84 -8.36 6.72 -10.22
CA LEU A 84 -7.87 8.05 -10.57
C LEU A 84 -7.75 8.25 -12.08
N SER A 85 -7.33 7.22 -12.83
CA SER A 85 -7.23 7.29 -14.29
C SER A 85 -8.60 7.43 -14.95
N LEU A 86 -9.64 6.82 -14.37
CA LEU A 86 -11.03 6.98 -14.82
C LEU A 86 -11.58 8.39 -14.49
N LEU A 87 -11.24 8.93 -13.32
CA LEU A 87 -11.68 10.26 -12.88
C LEU A 87 -10.95 11.41 -13.57
N TYR A 88 -9.68 11.19 -13.94
CA TYR A 88 -8.78 12.16 -14.57
C TYR A 88 -8.23 11.63 -15.91
N PRO A 89 -9.05 11.51 -16.97
CA PRO A 89 -8.64 10.90 -18.24
C PRO A 89 -7.39 11.55 -18.86
N THR A 90 -7.23 12.87 -18.73
CA THR A 90 -6.07 13.64 -19.23
C THR A 90 -4.75 13.18 -18.61
N TYR A 91 -4.77 12.67 -17.38
CA TYR A 91 -3.59 12.21 -16.63
C TYR A 91 -3.43 10.68 -16.63
N THR A 92 -4.17 9.96 -17.50
CA THR A 92 -4.12 8.49 -17.57
C THR A 92 -2.69 7.98 -17.83
N LEU A 93 -1.97 8.56 -18.79
CA LEU A 93 -0.62 8.12 -19.14
C LEU A 93 0.37 8.23 -17.95
N PRO A 94 0.51 9.38 -17.26
CA PRO A 94 1.42 9.45 -16.11
C PRO A 94 0.99 8.54 -14.95
N LEU A 95 -0.32 8.34 -14.72
CA LEU A 95 -0.81 7.41 -13.68
C LEU A 95 -0.47 5.96 -14.02
N GLN A 96 -0.61 5.54 -15.29
CA GLN A 96 -0.20 4.22 -15.76
C GLN A 96 1.31 4.01 -15.65
N LEU A 97 2.11 5.02 -15.99
CA LEU A 97 3.57 4.96 -15.83
C LEU A 97 3.97 4.83 -14.37
N SER A 98 3.32 5.59 -13.47
CA SER A 98 3.54 5.48 -12.02
C SER A 98 3.22 4.07 -11.51
N MET A 99 2.06 3.53 -11.89
CA MET A 99 1.65 2.17 -11.55
C MET A 99 2.63 1.10 -12.05
N CYS A 100 3.09 1.23 -13.31
CA CYS A 100 4.05 0.31 -13.89
C CYS A 100 5.40 0.35 -13.17
N LEU A 101 5.89 1.55 -12.86
CA LEU A 101 7.14 1.75 -12.13
C LEU A 101 7.04 1.18 -10.72
N ASP A 102 5.93 1.40 -10.03
CA ASP A 102 5.69 0.92 -8.68
C ASP A 102 5.70 -0.61 -8.61
N ILE A 103 4.92 -1.28 -9.44
CA ILE A 103 4.87 -2.76 -9.49
C ILE A 103 6.22 -3.34 -9.92
N SER A 104 6.84 -2.80 -10.97
CA SER A 104 8.09 -3.35 -11.50
C SER A 104 9.25 -3.20 -10.51
N SER A 105 9.35 -2.06 -9.84
CA SER A 105 10.41 -1.82 -8.84
C SER A 105 10.29 -2.75 -7.64
N HIS A 106 9.08 -2.96 -7.11
CA HIS A 106 8.84 -3.88 -6.00
C HIS A 106 9.06 -5.33 -6.41
N TRP A 107 8.62 -5.73 -7.61
CA TRP A 107 8.85 -7.07 -8.12
C TRP A 107 10.35 -7.38 -8.26
N LEU A 108 11.11 -6.48 -8.87
CA LEU A 108 12.57 -6.62 -8.99
C LEU A 108 13.26 -6.64 -7.62
N HIS A 109 12.84 -5.78 -6.69
CA HIS A 109 13.38 -5.73 -5.34
C HIS A 109 13.13 -7.03 -4.56
N LEU A 110 11.90 -7.56 -4.62
CA LEU A 110 11.52 -8.81 -3.98
C LEU A 110 12.32 -9.99 -4.57
N HIS A 111 12.37 -10.11 -5.90
CA HIS A 111 13.10 -11.18 -6.55
C HIS A 111 14.61 -11.13 -6.27
N SER A 112 15.21 -9.93 -6.31
CA SER A 112 16.61 -9.73 -5.94
C SER A 112 16.88 -10.14 -4.48
N SER A 113 15.99 -9.76 -3.55
CA SER A 113 16.11 -10.11 -2.13
C SER A 113 16.00 -11.62 -1.89
N MET A 114 15.12 -12.30 -2.63
CA MET A 114 14.93 -13.75 -2.54
C MET A 114 16.11 -14.54 -3.13
N MET A 115 16.63 -14.12 -4.28
CA MET A 115 17.73 -14.79 -4.99
C MET A 115 19.08 -14.65 -4.26
N THR A 116 19.27 -13.56 -3.52
CA THR A 116 20.54 -13.30 -2.82
C THR A 116 20.67 -14.12 -1.52
N GLY A 117 19.61 -14.79 -1.05
CA GLY A 117 19.64 -15.69 0.12
C GLY A 117 19.98 -15.02 1.47
N ASN A 118 20.28 -13.72 1.48
CA ASN A 118 20.77 -12.99 2.65
C ASN A 118 19.66 -12.21 3.36
N THR A 119 19.65 -12.32 4.67
CA THR A 119 18.68 -11.79 5.63
C THR A 119 18.75 -10.27 5.86
N SER A 120 19.34 -9.48 4.96
CA SER A 120 19.41 -8.02 5.11
C SER A 120 19.88 -7.32 3.83
N HIS A 121 19.09 -6.39 3.30
CA HIS A 121 19.42 -5.51 2.16
C HIS A 121 20.49 -4.44 2.49
N LYS A 122 21.25 -4.59 3.57
CA LYS A 122 22.24 -3.58 4.01
C LYS A 122 23.52 -3.52 3.16
N SER A 123 23.64 -4.31 2.10
CA SER A 123 24.81 -4.34 1.23
C SER A 123 24.45 -4.24 -0.26
N ILE A 124 23.51 -3.38 -0.62
CA ILE A 124 23.68 -2.68 -1.90
C ILE A 124 24.88 -1.75 -1.67
N ASP A 125 25.89 -1.79 -2.54
CA ASP A 125 26.99 -0.85 -2.50
C ASP A 125 26.41 0.57 -2.73
N LEU A 126 26.03 1.21 -1.63
CA LEU A 126 25.44 2.56 -1.54
C LEU A 126 26.50 3.64 -1.82
N SER A 127 27.61 3.28 -2.47
CA SER A 127 28.75 4.12 -2.81
C SER A 127 28.45 5.07 -3.97
N GLY A 128 27.44 4.80 -4.80
CA GLY A 128 27.20 5.55 -6.04
C GLY A 128 26.21 6.73 -5.95
N ASN A 129 25.16 6.67 -5.12
CA ASN A 129 24.10 7.70 -5.14
C ASN A 129 23.64 8.12 -3.72
N PRO A 130 23.91 9.37 -3.29
CA PRO A 130 23.57 9.85 -1.95
C PRO A 130 22.06 9.88 -1.66
N ILE A 131 21.23 10.07 -2.69
CA ILE A 131 19.77 10.09 -2.55
C ILE A 131 19.26 8.69 -2.20
N LEU A 132 19.76 7.69 -2.93
CA LEU A 132 19.41 6.29 -2.70
C LEU A 132 19.89 5.84 -1.32
N ARG A 133 21.06 6.31 -0.89
CA ARG A 133 21.58 6.07 0.45
C ARG A 133 20.71 6.66 1.54
N LEU A 134 20.27 7.91 1.40
CA LEU A 134 19.37 8.54 2.36
C LEU A 134 18.03 7.79 2.46
N TYR A 135 17.48 7.39 1.31
CA TYR A 135 16.21 6.67 1.19
C TYR A 135 16.24 5.32 1.92
N TYR A 136 17.28 4.49 1.70
CA TYR A 136 17.38 3.17 2.35
C TYR A 136 17.99 3.20 3.76
N THR A 137 18.72 4.25 4.14
CA THR A 137 19.35 4.34 5.48
C THR A 137 18.37 4.88 6.54
N SER A 138 17.49 5.81 6.17
CA SER A 138 16.60 6.48 7.13
C SER A 138 15.18 5.92 7.05
N ARG A 139 14.79 5.12 8.05
CA ARG A 139 13.40 4.61 8.19
C ARG A 139 12.36 5.74 8.17
N LYS A 140 12.69 6.90 8.73
CA LYS A 140 11.78 8.06 8.75
C LYS A 140 11.56 8.61 7.33
N VAL A 141 12.63 8.72 6.53
CA VAL A 141 12.53 9.21 5.15
C VAL A 141 11.71 8.25 4.29
N LEU A 142 12.00 6.95 4.41
CA LEU A 142 11.25 5.91 3.70
C LEU A 142 9.75 5.95 4.03
N PHE A 143 9.41 5.97 5.33
CA PHE A 143 8.03 6.00 5.78
C PHE A 143 7.30 7.26 5.30
N VAL A 144 7.93 8.44 5.39
CA VAL A 144 7.33 9.71 4.95
C VAL A 144 7.12 9.73 3.44
N MET A 145 8.06 9.22 2.64
CA MET A 145 7.92 9.16 1.19
C MET A 145 6.80 8.20 0.76
N CYS A 146 6.78 6.98 1.31
CA CYS A 146 5.72 6.00 1.02
C CYS A 146 4.34 6.51 1.44
N SER A 147 4.22 6.95 2.71
CA SER A 147 2.95 7.46 3.24
C SER A 147 2.51 8.73 2.52
N GLY A 148 3.46 9.61 2.17
CA GLY A 148 3.18 10.85 1.43
C GLY A 148 2.68 10.59 0.01
N ASN A 149 3.27 9.62 -0.71
CA ASN A 149 2.80 9.21 -2.02
C ASN A 149 1.38 8.62 -1.96
N GLU A 150 1.12 7.78 -0.96
CA GLU A 150 -0.19 7.17 -0.76
C GLU A 150 -1.26 8.22 -0.42
N LEU A 151 -0.93 9.13 0.51
CA LEU A 151 -1.79 10.26 0.88
C LEU A 151 -2.03 11.20 -0.29
N PHE A 152 -1.06 11.41 -1.18
CA PHE A 152 -1.22 12.23 -2.37
C PHE A 152 -2.31 11.65 -3.29
N TYR A 153 -2.26 10.35 -3.60
CA TYR A 153 -3.29 9.71 -4.43
C TYR A 153 -4.65 9.68 -3.74
N ALA A 154 -4.71 9.39 -2.45
CA ALA A 154 -5.96 9.42 -1.68
C ALA A 154 -6.56 10.84 -1.64
N SER A 155 -5.72 11.87 -1.54
CA SER A 155 -6.15 13.28 -1.56
C SER A 155 -6.67 13.69 -2.93
N LEU A 156 -6.01 13.29 -4.02
CA LEU A 156 -6.51 13.52 -5.38
C LEU A 156 -7.89 12.90 -5.60
N TYR A 157 -8.10 11.69 -5.09
CA TYR A 157 -9.39 11.02 -5.15
C TYR A 157 -10.46 11.82 -4.42
N LEU A 158 -10.22 12.24 -3.18
CA LEU A 158 -11.17 13.05 -2.39
C LEU A 158 -11.43 14.43 -3.00
N LEU A 159 -10.40 15.06 -3.58
CA LEU A 159 -10.51 16.37 -4.21
C LEU A 159 -11.44 16.32 -5.43
N HIS A 160 -11.38 15.26 -6.23
CA HIS A 160 -12.31 15.08 -7.36
C HIS A 160 -13.78 15.18 -6.94
N PHE A 161 -14.15 14.58 -5.81
CA PHE A 161 -15.53 14.60 -5.33
C PHE A 161 -15.87 15.88 -4.56
N THR A 162 -14.90 16.48 -3.88
CA THR A 162 -15.10 17.75 -3.14
C THR A 162 -15.31 18.93 -4.09
N GLU A 163 -14.61 18.99 -5.22
CA GLU A 163 -14.81 20.05 -6.22
C GLU A 163 -16.15 19.89 -6.96
N ARG A 164 -16.67 18.67 -7.04
CA ARG A 164 -17.90 18.35 -7.79
C ARG A 164 -19.16 18.39 -6.93
N GLN A 165 -19.01 18.21 -5.62
CA GLN A 165 -20.07 18.47 -4.66
C GLN A 165 -19.97 19.94 -4.24
N PRO A 166 -20.93 20.82 -4.62
CA PRO A 166 -20.98 22.12 -3.98
C PRO A 166 -21.16 21.86 -2.49
N VAL A 167 -20.11 22.17 -1.74
CA VAL A 167 -20.12 22.08 -0.29
C VAL A 167 -21.27 22.96 0.18
N LEU A 168 -22.29 22.32 0.76
CA LEU A 168 -23.59 22.85 1.18
C LEU A 168 -24.61 23.04 0.04
N GLY A 169 -25.79 22.45 0.22
CA GLY A 169 -26.97 22.65 -0.59
C GLY A 169 -27.42 24.11 -0.67
N VAL A 170 -26.77 24.88 -1.52
CA VAL A 170 -27.31 26.09 -2.13
C VAL A 170 -27.17 25.87 -3.62
N GLY A 171 -28.26 25.42 -4.22
CA GLY A 171 -28.43 25.51 -5.66
C GLY A 171 -28.43 26.97 -6.08
N VAL A 172 -27.76 27.24 -7.18
CA VAL A 172 -28.19 28.23 -8.18
C VAL A 172 -28.01 27.58 -9.54
#